data_AF-A0A928A217-F1
#
_entry.id   AF-A0A928A217-F1
#
_cell.length_a   1.000
_cell.length_b   1.000
_cell.length_c   1.000
_cell.angle_alpha   90.00
_cell.angle_beta   90.00
_cell.angle_gamma   90.00
#
_symmetry.space_group_name_H-M   'P 1'
#
loop_
_entity.id
_entity.type
_entity.pdbx_description
1 polymer ?
#
loop_
_entity_poly.entity_id
_entity_poly.type
_entity_poly.pdbx_seq_one_letter_code
_entity_poly.pdbx_strand_id
1 'polypeptide(L)'
;MKALKKVLLIISILILGTISTFWLNTQVQIKDIIHQKNGTYKNNVIVSFKNPLFKYNQDVWCILSNDSFKEEIKAENNVCTASLSPGTYTLSFKNKLGKILLTKKQKITVNNLSSFNITKDKIYLIAGDKKQIEYSADLEPITWEYDENIISVVGNEITALKDGKTTLKGKNRDGVTDQMEVTVTSLLNLKTAFNYNKSYISCKQYSTDEAKLLDEFLEYEINEAGYQTRAGVVAAARFLTLAFQYRLPYFFENGRLSGTGVHYIDGEGRYYHKGLYLSTDKYESIGPVMDGPAMWGCNLKNRDNTYGYKLFAPYPNGLDCSGFVTWAILNGGFDIGDIGSYDKPIYDSSQFYNDEFLPVTIETLNSGKVKPGDVIAVPGHLALIAGIDEEHYYVAESNIGFKGLVLNTYTKQQLTKKFTYIHLMDSIYKEDGNLTLMW
;
A
#
# COMPACT_ATOMS: atom_id res chain seq x y z
N MET A 1 86.25 31.65 -14.22
CA MET A 1 84.97 31.87 -14.94
C MET A 1 83.94 30.74 -14.80
N LYS A 2 84.30 29.45 -14.95
CA LYS A 2 83.34 28.32 -14.83
C LYS A 2 82.73 28.15 -13.42
N ALA A 3 83.49 28.41 -12.35
CA ALA A 3 83.00 28.29 -10.97
C ALA A 3 81.94 29.35 -10.61
N LEU A 4 82.15 30.61 -11.03
CA LEU A 4 81.20 31.71 -10.79
C LEU A 4 79.84 31.48 -11.48
N LYS A 5 79.84 30.92 -12.70
CA LYS A 5 78.61 30.54 -13.42
C LYS A 5 77.82 29.43 -12.72
N LYS A 6 78.50 28.45 -12.12
CA LYS A 6 77.83 27.39 -11.33
C LYS A 6 77.21 27.93 -10.05
N VAL A 7 77.90 28.84 -9.36
CA VAL A 7 77.38 29.48 -8.13
C VAL A 7 76.15 30.35 -8.44
N LEU A 8 76.20 31.17 -9.50
CA LEU A 8 75.06 31.97 -9.95
C LEU A 8 73.84 31.12 -10.32
N LEU A 9 74.06 30.00 -11.01
CA LEU A 9 72.97 29.07 -11.37
C LEU A 9 72.29 28.46 -10.13
N ILE A 10 73.08 28.05 -9.13
CA ILE A 10 72.56 27.50 -7.87
C ILE A 10 71.76 28.55 -7.09
N ILE A 11 72.26 29.80 -7.04
CA ILE A 11 71.55 30.92 -6.40
C ILE A 11 70.24 31.22 -7.14
N SER A 12 70.22 31.23 -8.47
CA SER A 12 68.99 31.42 -9.24
C SER A 12 67.97 30.32 -9.01
N ILE A 13 68.39 29.05 -8.90
CA ILE A 13 67.51 27.92 -8.59
C ILE A 13 66.96 28.03 -7.16
N LEU A 14 67.77 28.46 -6.18
CA LEU A 14 67.34 28.71 -4.80
C LEU A 14 66.36 29.89 -4.71
N ILE A 15 66.57 30.96 -5.48
CA ILE A 15 65.66 32.10 -5.55
C ILE A 15 64.34 31.68 -6.22
N LEU A 16 64.39 30.94 -7.32
CA LEU A 16 63.19 30.39 -7.97
C LEU A 16 62.44 29.41 -7.06
N GLY A 17 63.16 28.55 -6.34
CA GLY A 17 62.59 27.63 -5.36
C GLY A 17 61.93 28.36 -4.19
N THR A 18 62.60 29.37 -3.61
CA THR A 18 62.05 30.18 -2.52
C THR A 18 60.86 31.02 -2.98
N ILE A 19 60.92 31.65 -4.16
CA ILE A 19 59.77 32.37 -4.75
C ILE A 19 58.61 31.42 -5.02
N SER A 20 58.88 30.21 -5.54
CA SER A 20 57.84 29.19 -5.81
C SER A 20 57.19 28.69 -4.51
N THR A 21 57.98 28.36 -3.49
CA THR A 21 57.46 27.95 -2.17
C THR A 21 56.71 29.09 -1.47
N PHE A 22 57.17 30.34 -1.60
CA PHE A 22 56.45 31.52 -1.14
C PHE A 22 55.12 31.70 -1.89
N TRP A 23 55.12 31.52 -3.22
CA TRP A 23 53.91 31.55 -4.05
C TRP A 23 52.90 30.46 -3.67
N LEU A 24 53.35 29.24 -3.35
CA LEU A 24 52.48 28.16 -2.92
C LEU A 24 51.94 28.37 -1.49
N ASN A 25 52.75 28.95 -0.59
CA ASN A 25 52.35 29.30 0.77
C ASN A 25 51.56 30.62 0.87
N THR A 26 51.35 31.37 -0.21
CA THR A 26 50.59 32.64 -0.19
C THR A 26 49.14 32.48 -0.63
N GLN A 27 48.73 31.29 -1.06
CA GLN A 27 47.37 31.04 -1.52
C GLN A 27 46.45 30.68 -0.36
N VAL A 28 45.21 31.17 -0.41
CA VAL A 28 44.14 30.70 0.48
C VAL A 28 43.81 29.27 0.08
N GLN A 29 43.81 28.37 1.05
CA GLN A 29 43.49 26.96 0.87
C GLN A 29 42.15 26.66 1.52
N ILE A 30 41.19 26.15 0.76
CA ILE A 30 39.92 25.68 1.32
C ILE A 30 40.19 24.42 2.12
N LYS A 31 39.72 24.40 3.37
CA LYS A 31 39.87 23.28 4.29
C LYS A 31 38.69 22.32 4.15
N ASP A 32 37.47 22.85 4.24
CA ASP A 32 36.24 22.10 4.14
C ASP A 32 35.10 22.98 3.58
N ILE A 33 34.11 22.30 3.01
CA ILE A 33 32.83 22.88 2.61
C ILE A 33 31.76 21.96 3.19
N ILE A 34 30.95 22.49 4.11
CA ILE A 34 29.91 21.73 4.80
C ILE A 34 28.55 22.29 4.38
N HIS A 35 27.63 21.39 4.04
CA HIS A 35 26.23 21.70 3.76
C HIS A 35 25.41 21.34 5.00
N GLN A 36 24.70 22.30 5.58
CA GLN A 36 23.90 22.09 6.79
C GLN A 36 22.49 22.67 6.63
N LYS A 37 21.47 21.95 7.13
CA LYS A 37 20.12 22.50 7.32
C LYS A 37 20.13 23.51 8.48
N ASN A 38 19.67 24.73 8.23
CA ASN A 38 19.32 25.66 9.31
C ASN A 38 17.87 25.43 9.77
N GLY A 39 17.46 25.99 10.91
CA GLY A 39 16.07 25.95 11.42
C GLY A 39 15.02 26.62 10.52
N THR A 40 15.42 27.14 9.35
CA THR A 40 14.55 27.67 8.29
C THR A 40 14.61 26.83 7.00
N TYR A 41 15.17 25.61 7.06
CA TYR A 41 15.34 24.67 5.95
C TYR A 41 16.21 25.16 4.78
N LYS A 42 16.87 26.31 4.93
CA LYS A 42 17.85 26.81 3.95
C LYS A 42 19.16 26.03 4.05
N ASN A 43 19.78 25.80 2.90
CA ASN A 43 21.12 25.25 2.80
C ASN A 43 22.16 26.28 3.25
N ASN A 44 22.72 26.06 4.43
CA ASN A 44 23.91 26.79 4.84
C ASN A 44 25.14 26.12 4.23
N VAL A 45 25.86 26.85 3.38
CA VAL A 45 27.19 26.49 2.92
C VAL A 45 28.19 27.15 3.85
N ILE A 46 28.89 26.32 4.63
CA ILE A 46 29.96 26.74 5.52
C ILE A 46 31.28 26.46 4.81
N VAL A 47 32.06 27.51 4.57
CA VAL A 47 33.38 27.42 3.93
C VAL A 47 34.44 27.75 4.96
N SER A 48 35.21 26.75 5.40
CA SER A 48 36.40 27.01 6.21
C SER A 48 37.64 27.02 5.33
N PHE A 49 38.55 27.95 5.60
CA PHE A 49 39.78 28.07 4.83
C PHE A 49 40.99 28.33 5.73
N LYS A 50 42.17 28.04 5.20
CA LYS A 50 43.45 28.44 5.78
C LYS A 50 43.99 29.59 4.95
N ASN A 51 44.40 30.64 5.65
CA ASN A 51 45.09 31.77 5.03
C ASN A 51 46.48 31.92 5.68
N PRO A 52 47.55 31.42 5.04
CA PRO A 52 48.87 31.39 5.66
C PRO A 52 49.52 32.77 5.84
N LEU A 53 48.95 33.82 5.21
CA LEU A 53 49.54 35.16 5.18
C LEU A 53 49.21 36.05 6.40
N PHE A 54 48.34 35.62 7.32
CA PHE A 54 47.83 36.53 8.34
C PHE A 54 48.25 36.19 9.77
N LYS A 55 49.49 36.56 10.08
CA LYS A 55 49.86 37.02 11.43
C LYS A 55 49.37 38.47 11.71
N TYR A 56 48.76 39.14 10.72
CA TYR A 56 48.39 40.57 10.75
C TYR A 56 46.97 40.86 10.21
N ASN A 57 45.93 40.37 10.90
CA ASN A 57 44.56 40.92 10.95
C ASN A 57 44.02 41.72 9.72
N GLN A 58 43.94 41.13 8.53
CA GLN A 58 43.13 41.72 7.44
C GLN A 58 41.85 40.91 7.25
N ASP A 59 40.74 41.63 7.27
CA ASP A 59 39.42 41.09 6.94
C ASP A 59 39.45 40.40 5.55
N VAL A 60 38.79 39.24 5.46
CA VAL A 60 38.62 38.44 4.24
C VAL A 60 37.12 38.32 3.95
N TRP A 61 36.74 38.32 2.67
CA TRP A 61 35.39 38.05 2.24
C TRP A 61 35.36 36.86 1.28
N CYS A 62 34.40 35.96 1.49
CA CYS A 62 34.01 34.96 0.51
C CYS A 62 33.04 35.58 -0.48
N ILE A 63 33.28 35.37 -1.77
CA ILE A 63 32.40 35.78 -2.85
C ILE A 63 31.81 34.52 -3.46
N LEU A 64 30.49 34.37 -3.35
CA LEU A 64 29.73 33.29 -3.96
C LEU A 64 28.90 33.88 -5.09
N SER A 65 29.07 33.34 -6.30
CA SER A 65 28.36 33.87 -7.47
C SER A 65 27.94 32.79 -8.47
N ASN A 66 26.79 32.98 -9.10
CA ASN A 66 26.36 32.28 -10.30
C ASN A 66 25.86 33.33 -11.33
N ASP A 67 25.19 32.90 -12.40
CA ASP A 67 24.76 33.80 -13.48
C ASP A 67 23.73 34.86 -13.05
N SER A 68 23.02 34.65 -11.95
CA SER A 68 21.91 35.51 -11.47
C SER A 68 22.07 35.98 -10.01
N PHE A 69 23.10 35.52 -9.30
CA PHE A 69 23.33 35.79 -7.89
C PHE A 69 24.79 36.11 -7.63
N LYS A 70 25.05 37.09 -6.77
CA LYS A 70 26.38 37.38 -6.22
C LYS A 70 26.24 37.91 -4.80
N GLU A 71 26.89 37.25 -3.86
CA GLU A 71 26.93 37.64 -2.47
C GLU A 71 28.37 37.68 -1.96
N GLU A 72 28.65 38.63 -1.06
CA GLU A 72 29.94 38.83 -0.45
C GLU A 72 29.81 38.74 1.08
N ILE A 73 30.46 37.75 1.67
CA ILE A 73 30.28 37.39 3.07
C ILE A 73 31.59 37.62 3.79
N LYS A 74 31.57 38.47 4.82
CA LYS A 74 32.74 38.70 5.67
C LYS A 74 33.06 37.42 6.44
N ALA A 75 34.31 36.98 6.38
CA ALA A 75 34.76 35.80 7.10
C ALA A 75 34.98 36.13 8.58
N GLU A 76 34.51 35.25 9.46
CA GLU A 76 34.77 35.28 10.90
C GLU A 76 35.58 34.03 11.26
N ASN A 77 36.73 34.21 11.91
CA ASN A 77 37.64 33.10 12.28
C ASN A 77 37.99 32.15 11.11
N ASN A 78 38.18 32.70 9.91
CA ASN A 78 38.41 31.97 8.65
C ASN A 78 37.24 31.05 8.22
N VAL A 79 36.02 31.40 8.61
CA VAL A 79 34.79 30.71 8.21
C VAL A 79 33.84 31.71 7.58
N CYS A 80 33.24 31.34 6.45
CA CYS A 80 32.12 32.04 5.84
C CYS A 80 30.89 31.14 5.86
N THR A 81 29.72 31.67 6.23
CA THR A 81 28.46 30.94 6.19
C THR A 81 27.49 31.67 5.28
N ALA A 82 26.96 30.97 4.27
CA ALA A 82 26.02 31.51 3.29
C ALA A 82 24.74 30.67 3.26
N SER A 83 23.57 31.30 3.28
CA SER A 83 22.30 30.60 3.02
C SER A 83 22.00 30.66 1.52
N LEU A 84 22.30 29.58 0.80
CA LEU A 84 22.15 29.51 -0.66
C LEU A 84 20.94 28.66 -1.07
N SER A 85 20.31 29.01 -2.18
CA SER A 85 19.36 28.12 -2.85
C SER A 85 20.10 26.98 -3.58
N PRO A 86 19.40 25.88 -3.95
CA PRO A 86 20.01 24.82 -4.75
C PRO A 86 20.57 25.37 -6.08
N GLY A 87 21.76 24.92 -6.46
CA GLY A 87 22.44 25.42 -7.66
C GLY A 87 23.95 25.26 -7.61
N THR A 88 24.62 25.70 -8.69
CA THR A 88 26.09 25.70 -8.77
C THR A 88 26.61 27.12 -8.63
N TYR A 89 27.52 27.33 -7.68
CA TYR A 89 28.13 28.61 -7.37
C TYR A 89 29.64 28.55 -7.57
N THR A 90 30.21 29.67 -7.97
CA THR A 90 31.66 29.87 -7.99
C THR A 90 32.07 30.56 -6.70
N LEU A 91 32.97 29.94 -5.95
CA LEU A 91 33.61 30.52 -4.78
C LEU A 91 34.93 31.19 -5.15
N SER A 92 35.12 32.41 -4.66
CA SER A 92 36.38 33.14 -4.68
C SER A 92 36.57 33.97 -3.41
N PHE A 93 37.76 34.50 -3.18
CA PHE A 93 38.08 35.27 -1.98
C PHE A 93 38.64 36.65 -2.33
N LYS A 94 38.32 37.66 -1.53
CA LYS A 94 38.94 38.99 -1.59
C LYS A 94 39.40 39.48 -0.23
N ASN A 95 40.36 40.40 -0.22
CA ASN A 95 40.76 41.13 0.99
C ASN A 95 40.00 42.47 1.12
N LYS A 96 40.27 43.19 2.22
CA LYS A 96 39.72 44.54 2.51
C LYS A 96 39.98 45.57 1.41
N LEU A 97 41.04 45.41 0.62
CA LEU A 97 41.39 46.29 -0.50
C LEU A 97 40.67 45.91 -1.81
N GLY A 98 39.78 44.91 -1.78
CA GLY A 98 39.04 44.45 -2.96
C GLY A 98 39.86 43.58 -3.92
N LYS A 99 41.11 43.25 -3.58
CA LYS A 99 41.97 42.41 -4.41
C LYS A 99 41.55 40.95 -4.28
N ILE A 100 41.22 40.31 -5.41
CA ILE A 100 40.97 38.87 -5.47
C ILE A 100 42.24 38.15 -5.01
N LEU A 101 42.11 37.34 -3.98
CA LEU A 101 43.19 36.49 -3.49
C LEU A 101 43.39 35.37 -4.52
N LEU A 102 44.64 35.06 -4.85
CA LEU A 102 45.01 34.04 -5.84
C LEU A 102 44.55 32.66 -5.35
N THR A 103 43.31 32.31 -5.67
CA THR A 103 42.68 31.03 -5.44
C THR A 103 42.16 30.49 -6.75
N LYS A 104 42.35 29.20 -7.03
CA LYS A 104 41.59 28.55 -8.11
C LYS A 104 40.10 28.74 -7.81
N LYS A 105 39.35 29.30 -8.77
CA LYS A 105 37.88 29.36 -8.69
C LYS A 105 37.36 27.94 -8.43
N GLN A 106 36.65 27.74 -7.33
CA GLN A 106 36.08 26.45 -6.98
C GLN A 106 34.58 26.46 -7.23
N LYS A 107 34.06 25.42 -7.88
CA LYS A 107 32.62 25.22 -8.02
C LYS A 107 32.09 24.54 -6.76
N ILE A 108 31.00 25.06 -6.22
CA ILE A 108 30.23 24.49 -5.11
C ILE A 108 28.86 24.14 -5.65
N THR A 109 28.45 22.89 -5.50
CA THR A 109 27.11 22.44 -5.83
C THR A 109 26.30 22.34 -4.55
N VAL A 110 25.21 23.10 -4.47
CA VAL A 110 24.26 23.07 -3.37
C VAL A 110 23.09 22.20 -3.81
N ASN A 111 22.95 21.03 -3.19
CA ASN A 111 21.84 20.11 -3.47
C ASN A 111 20.58 20.54 -2.72
N ASN A 112 19.40 20.16 -3.22
CA ASN A 112 18.17 20.31 -2.46
C ASN A 112 18.24 19.41 -1.21
N LEU A 113 18.09 19.99 -0.01
CA LEU A 113 18.07 19.22 1.25
C LEU A 113 16.64 18.93 1.71
N SER A 114 15.61 19.49 1.06
CA SER A 114 14.23 19.19 1.40
C SER A 114 13.86 17.77 0.96
N SER A 115 13.09 17.06 1.79
CA SER A 115 12.47 15.78 1.42
C SER A 115 10.98 15.95 1.18
N PHE A 116 10.47 15.21 0.20
CA PHE A 116 9.05 14.97 -0.01
C PHE A 116 8.89 13.53 -0.49
N ASN A 117 8.07 12.75 0.20
CA ASN A 117 7.78 11.37 -0.14
C ASN A 117 6.32 11.03 0.10
N ILE A 118 5.66 10.45 -0.90
CA ILE A 118 4.33 9.86 -0.79
C ILE A 118 4.50 8.44 -0.27
N THR A 119 3.69 8.06 0.73
CA THR A 119 3.86 6.80 1.46
C THR A 119 3.57 5.57 0.61
N LYS A 120 2.67 5.71 -0.37
CA LYS A 120 2.21 4.61 -1.23
C LYS A 120 2.52 4.89 -2.68
N ASP A 121 3.10 3.92 -3.38
CA ASP A 121 3.37 4.01 -4.81
C ASP A 121 2.11 3.89 -5.66
N LYS A 122 1.08 3.20 -5.14
CA LYS A 122 -0.16 2.90 -5.86
C LYS A 122 -1.36 2.83 -4.93
N ILE A 123 -2.48 3.36 -5.39
CA ILE A 123 -3.78 3.24 -4.72
C ILE A 123 -4.88 2.88 -5.72
N TYR A 124 -5.88 2.15 -5.21
CA TYR A 124 -7.09 1.78 -5.93
C TYR A 124 -8.29 2.39 -5.21
N LEU A 125 -9.19 3.01 -5.97
CA LEU A 125 -10.36 3.72 -5.44
C LEU A 125 -11.62 3.33 -6.23
N ILE A 126 -12.74 3.19 -5.53
CA ILE A 126 -14.06 3.03 -6.14
C ILE A 126 -14.58 4.43 -6.50
N ALA A 127 -15.27 4.59 -7.62
CA ALA A 127 -15.86 5.88 -7.98
C ALA A 127 -16.77 6.42 -6.84
N GLY A 128 -16.50 7.66 -6.40
CA GLY A 128 -17.13 8.28 -5.23
C GLY A 128 -16.36 8.11 -3.92
N ASP A 129 -15.32 7.28 -3.85
CA ASP A 129 -14.46 7.15 -2.67
C ASP A 129 -13.72 8.44 -2.37
N LYS A 130 -13.41 8.60 -1.09
CA LYS A 130 -12.53 9.65 -0.58
C LYS A 130 -11.44 9.03 0.26
N LYS A 131 -10.20 9.48 0.09
CA LYS A 131 -9.05 8.99 0.85
C LYS A 131 -8.09 10.13 1.18
N GLN A 132 -7.42 10.05 2.31
CA GLN A 132 -6.35 10.98 2.65
C GLN A 132 -5.06 10.54 1.96
N ILE A 133 -4.30 11.50 1.44
CA ILE A 133 -2.98 11.28 0.86
C ILE A 133 -1.97 11.25 2.01
N GLU A 134 -1.36 10.11 2.22
CA GLU A 134 -0.33 9.93 3.24
C GLU A 134 1.04 10.29 2.66
N TYR A 135 1.68 11.33 3.17
CA TYR A 135 3.02 11.75 2.75
C TYR A 135 3.83 12.35 3.90
N SER A 136 5.14 12.45 3.69
CA SER A 136 6.08 13.16 4.57
C SER A 136 6.80 14.26 3.79
N ALA A 137 6.71 15.50 4.27
CA ALA A 137 7.32 16.67 3.62
C ALA A 137 8.02 17.59 4.62
N ASP A 138 9.21 18.08 4.26
CA ASP A 138 9.91 19.11 5.05
C ASP A 138 9.28 20.52 4.88
N LEU A 139 8.64 20.76 3.73
CA LEU A 139 8.20 22.09 3.30
C LEU A 139 6.83 22.05 2.61
N GLU A 140 5.89 22.77 3.19
CA GLU A 140 4.52 22.99 2.70
C GLU A 140 4.36 24.37 2.01
N PRO A 141 3.30 24.58 1.20
CA PRO A 141 2.28 23.61 0.77
C PRO A 141 2.76 22.70 -0.35
N ILE A 142 2.22 21.47 -0.43
CA ILE A 142 2.33 20.62 -1.61
C ILE A 142 1.36 21.09 -2.70
N THR A 143 1.86 21.21 -3.93
CA THR A 143 1.03 21.39 -5.13
C THR A 143 0.87 20.06 -5.86
N TRP A 144 -0.35 19.76 -6.30
CA TRP A 144 -0.70 18.49 -6.92
C TRP A 144 -0.99 18.65 -8.42
N GLU A 145 -0.52 17.70 -9.21
CA GLU A 145 -0.78 17.55 -10.65
C GLU A 145 -1.40 16.18 -10.90
N TYR A 146 -2.53 16.13 -11.62
CA TYR A 146 -3.32 14.92 -11.89
C TYR A 146 -4.32 15.14 -13.04
N ASP A 147 -4.98 14.07 -13.49
CA ASP A 147 -6.12 14.17 -14.42
C ASP A 147 -7.41 14.46 -13.66
N GLU A 148 -7.91 15.69 -13.80
CA GLU A 148 -9.13 16.20 -13.15
C GLU A 148 -10.41 15.46 -13.59
N ASN A 149 -10.38 14.70 -14.68
CA ASN A 149 -11.53 13.88 -15.10
C ASN A 149 -11.64 12.58 -14.29
N ILE A 150 -10.53 12.08 -13.73
CA ILE A 150 -10.45 10.79 -13.04
C ILE A 150 -10.54 11.00 -11.53
N ILE A 151 -9.83 12.02 -11.00
CA ILE A 151 -9.81 12.35 -9.57
C ILE A 151 -9.86 13.86 -9.34
N SER A 152 -10.23 14.28 -8.13
CA SER A 152 -9.97 15.64 -7.64
C SER A 152 -9.20 15.59 -6.32
N VAL A 153 -8.38 16.61 -6.07
CA VAL A 153 -7.64 16.74 -4.82
C VAL A 153 -7.96 18.09 -4.17
N VAL A 154 -8.44 18.05 -2.93
CA VAL A 154 -8.69 19.25 -2.12
C VAL A 154 -7.87 19.14 -0.83
N GLY A 155 -6.85 19.99 -0.73
CA GLY A 155 -5.85 19.88 0.33
C GLY A 155 -5.07 18.58 0.19
N ASN A 156 -5.28 17.65 1.13
CA ASN A 156 -4.66 16.32 1.13
C ASN A 156 -5.69 15.20 0.92
N GLU A 157 -6.94 15.50 0.56
CA GLU A 157 -7.97 14.50 0.30
C GLU A 157 -8.13 14.28 -1.21
N ILE A 158 -8.02 13.03 -1.65
CA ILE A 158 -8.36 12.60 -3.00
C ILE A 158 -9.83 12.16 -3.04
N THR A 159 -10.57 12.60 -4.06
CA THR A 159 -11.92 12.09 -4.39
C THR A 159 -11.89 11.41 -5.75
N ALA A 160 -12.34 10.16 -5.81
CA ALA A 160 -12.44 9.41 -7.05
C ALA A 160 -13.70 9.81 -7.84
N LEU A 161 -13.54 10.16 -9.11
CA LEU A 161 -14.62 10.69 -9.95
C LEU A 161 -15.07 9.71 -11.02
N LYS A 162 -14.14 9.19 -11.82
CA LYS A 162 -14.45 8.39 -13.00
C LYS A 162 -13.39 7.33 -13.26
N ASP A 163 -13.82 6.23 -13.85
CA ASP A 163 -13.00 5.12 -14.30
C ASP A 163 -11.81 5.56 -15.13
N GLY A 164 -10.64 5.09 -14.75
CA GLY A 164 -9.40 5.43 -15.40
C GLY A 164 -8.18 5.20 -14.52
N LYS A 165 -7.01 5.40 -15.12
CA LYS A 165 -5.73 5.41 -14.42
C LYS A 165 -5.10 6.78 -14.59
N THR A 166 -4.57 7.33 -13.51
CA THR A 166 -3.84 8.61 -13.52
C THR A 166 -2.63 8.53 -12.60
N THR A 167 -1.69 9.46 -12.75
CA THR A 167 -0.56 9.63 -11.84
C THR A 167 -0.79 10.90 -11.04
N LEU A 168 -0.89 10.77 -9.72
CA LEU A 168 -0.90 11.93 -8.84
C LEU A 168 0.53 12.30 -8.52
N LYS A 169 0.96 13.48 -8.97
CA LYS A 169 2.30 14.00 -8.72
C LYS A 169 2.24 15.17 -7.75
N GLY A 170 2.91 15.03 -6.61
CA GLY A 170 3.09 16.10 -5.65
C GLY A 170 4.39 16.84 -5.88
N LYS A 171 4.41 18.13 -5.57
CA LYS A 171 5.61 18.97 -5.60
C LYS A 171 5.64 19.87 -4.38
N ASN A 172 6.74 19.82 -3.63
CA ASN A 172 6.94 20.72 -2.50
C ASN A 172 7.40 22.11 -2.96
N ARG A 173 7.51 23.06 -2.02
CA ARG A 173 7.90 24.46 -2.29
C ARG A 173 9.27 24.60 -2.99
N ASP A 174 10.21 23.72 -2.69
CA ASP A 174 11.56 23.72 -3.27
C ASP A 174 11.64 22.91 -4.58
N GLY A 175 10.51 22.38 -5.04
CA GLY A 175 10.37 21.67 -6.29
C GLY A 175 10.79 20.21 -6.27
N VAL A 176 10.99 19.61 -5.10
CA VAL A 176 11.11 18.15 -4.95
C VAL A 176 9.76 17.53 -5.24
N THR A 177 9.77 16.48 -6.06
CA THR A 177 8.56 15.80 -6.51
C THR A 177 8.57 14.34 -6.11
N ASP A 178 7.39 13.83 -5.82
CA ASP A 178 7.13 12.40 -5.72
C ASP A 178 5.75 12.12 -6.31
N GLN A 179 5.47 10.86 -6.65
CA GLN A 179 4.25 10.50 -7.36
C GLN A 179 3.69 9.14 -6.94
N MET A 180 2.38 8.97 -7.10
CA MET A 180 1.71 7.68 -6.94
C MET A 180 0.76 7.40 -8.11
N GLU A 181 0.60 6.13 -8.45
CA GLU A 181 -0.41 5.66 -9.39
C GLU A 181 -1.79 5.59 -8.71
N VAL A 182 -2.82 6.09 -9.40
CA VAL A 182 -4.21 6.03 -8.93
C VAL A 182 -5.04 5.33 -9.99
N THR A 183 -5.72 4.25 -9.58
CA THR A 183 -6.69 3.55 -10.43
C THR A 183 -8.08 3.70 -9.84
N VAL A 184 -9.01 4.22 -10.65
CA VAL A 184 -10.42 4.39 -10.28
C VAL A 184 -11.28 3.42 -11.08
N THR A 185 -12.27 2.80 -10.43
CA THR A 185 -13.25 1.93 -11.09
C THR A 185 -14.67 2.13 -10.58
N SER A 186 -15.64 1.99 -11.48
CA SER A 186 -17.07 1.93 -11.20
C SER A 186 -17.60 0.51 -11.25
N LEU A 187 -16.74 -0.52 -11.36
CA LEU A 187 -17.13 -1.93 -11.35
C LEU A 187 -17.48 -2.46 -9.94
N LEU A 188 -17.25 -1.65 -8.92
CA LEU A 188 -17.51 -1.91 -7.51
C LEU A 188 -18.46 -0.84 -6.94
N ASN A 189 -19.07 -1.16 -5.81
CA ASN A 189 -19.90 -0.26 -5.02
C ASN A 189 -19.12 0.20 -3.78
N LEU A 190 -19.40 1.43 -3.35
CA LEU A 190 -19.01 1.89 -2.02
C LEU A 190 -19.60 0.96 -0.94
N LYS A 191 -18.77 0.56 0.02
CA LYS A 191 -19.19 -0.28 1.15
C LYS A 191 -19.97 0.58 2.14
N THR A 192 -21.28 0.72 1.92
CA THR A 192 -22.16 1.49 2.83
C THR A 192 -23.17 0.57 3.52
N ALA A 193 -23.83 -0.28 2.75
CA ALA A 193 -24.73 -1.32 3.26
C ALA A 193 -24.90 -2.44 2.22
N PHE A 194 -25.35 -3.61 2.66
CA PHE A 194 -25.74 -4.67 1.74
C PHE A 194 -27.04 -4.32 1.01
N ASN A 195 -27.03 -4.46 -0.31
CA ASN A 195 -28.20 -4.24 -1.15
C ASN A 195 -28.80 -5.59 -1.58
N TYR A 196 -29.92 -5.97 -0.97
CA TYR A 196 -30.65 -7.20 -1.32
C TYR A 196 -31.21 -7.21 -2.75
N ASN A 197 -31.35 -6.04 -3.37
CA ASN A 197 -31.81 -5.90 -4.75
C ASN A 197 -30.69 -6.04 -5.80
N LYS A 198 -29.44 -6.27 -5.38
CA LYS A 198 -28.36 -6.63 -6.31
C LYS A 198 -28.80 -7.83 -7.16
N SER A 199 -28.65 -7.70 -8.48
CA SER A 199 -28.86 -8.83 -9.38
C SER A 199 -27.80 -9.90 -9.14
N TYR A 200 -28.13 -11.14 -9.50
CA TYR A 200 -27.12 -12.19 -9.57
C TYR A 200 -26.16 -11.92 -10.71
N ILE A 201 -24.91 -12.32 -10.53
CA ILE A 201 -23.91 -12.23 -11.60
C ILE A 201 -24.35 -13.08 -12.79
N SER A 202 -24.23 -12.52 -14.00
CA SER A 202 -24.50 -13.26 -15.23
C SER A 202 -23.25 -13.99 -15.74
N CYS A 203 -23.44 -14.98 -16.61
CA CYS A 203 -22.31 -15.65 -17.25
C CYS A 203 -21.50 -14.66 -18.10
N LYS A 204 -20.17 -14.63 -17.91
CA LYS A 204 -19.27 -13.68 -18.60
C LYS A 204 -19.66 -12.22 -18.39
N GLN A 205 -20.10 -11.89 -17.17
CA GLN A 205 -20.47 -10.53 -16.79
C GLN A 205 -19.34 -9.53 -16.97
N TYR A 206 -18.09 -9.97 -16.79
CA TYR A 206 -16.90 -9.16 -16.92
C TYR A 206 -16.02 -9.68 -18.07
N SER A 207 -15.36 -8.77 -18.76
CA SER A 207 -14.22 -9.09 -19.61
C SER A 207 -13.03 -9.56 -18.78
N THR A 208 -12.04 -10.19 -19.42
CA THR A 208 -10.82 -10.66 -18.75
C THR A 208 -10.04 -9.51 -18.10
N ASP A 209 -9.98 -8.33 -18.73
CA ASP A 209 -9.25 -7.18 -18.16
C ASP A 209 -9.99 -6.59 -16.95
N GLU A 210 -11.32 -6.55 -16.99
CA GLU A 210 -12.13 -6.16 -15.82
C GLU A 210 -12.00 -7.19 -14.68
N ALA A 211 -12.00 -8.48 -14.98
CA ALA A 211 -11.79 -9.54 -13.98
C ALA A 211 -10.42 -9.42 -13.30
N LYS A 212 -9.36 -9.17 -14.07
CA LYS A 212 -8.01 -8.91 -13.52
C LYS A 212 -7.96 -7.65 -12.68
N LEU A 213 -8.62 -6.57 -13.12
CA LEU A 213 -8.72 -5.35 -12.32
C LEU A 213 -9.43 -5.60 -10.99
N LEU A 214 -10.50 -6.39 -10.98
CA LEU A 214 -11.21 -6.74 -9.76
C LEU A 214 -10.38 -7.62 -8.82
N ASP A 215 -9.54 -8.51 -9.35
CA ASP A 215 -8.55 -9.26 -8.57
C ASP A 215 -7.51 -8.33 -7.92
N GLU A 216 -6.97 -7.37 -8.69
CA GLU A 216 -6.04 -6.37 -8.16
C GLU A 216 -6.68 -5.53 -7.03
N PHE A 217 -7.96 -5.16 -7.18
CA PHE A 217 -8.70 -4.44 -6.14
C PHE A 217 -8.92 -5.31 -4.89
N LEU A 218 -9.29 -6.58 -5.05
CA LEU A 218 -9.44 -7.52 -3.94
C LEU A 218 -8.13 -7.66 -3.17
N GLU A 219 -7.02 -7.92 -3.88
CA GLU A 219 -5.69 -8.05 -3.28
C GLU A 219 -5.26 -6.76 -2.58
N TYR A 220 -5.48 -5.60 -3.20
CA TYR A 220 -5.20 -4.30 -2.59
C TYR A 220 -5.95 -4.11 -1.28
N GLU A 221 -7.26 -4.36 -1.26
CA GLU A 221 -8.07 -4.19 -0.04
C GLU A 221 -7.66 -5.14 1.09
N ILE A 222 -7.32 -6.39 0.75
CA ILE A 222 -6.82 -7.36 1.74
C ILE A 222 -5.48 -6.89 2.31
N ASN A 223 -4.57 -6.40 1.46
CA ASN A 223 -3.28 -5.88 1.90
C ASN A 223 -3.41 -4.62 2.76
N GLU A 224 -4.32 -3.70 2.42
CA GLU A 224 -4.62 -2.50 3.22
C GLU A 224 -5.19 -2.85 4.61
N ALA A 225 -6.01 -3.90 4.68
CA ALA A 225 -6.51 -4.43 5.94
C ALA A 225 -5.42 -5.20 6.72
N GLY A 226 -4.49 -5.83 6.02
CA GLY A 226 -3.42 -6.66 6.56
C GLY A 226 -3.53 -8.10 6.06
N TYR A 227 -2.70 -8.49 5.10
CA TYR A 227 -2.61 -9.88 4.66
C TYR A 227 -2.11 -10.79 5.78
N GLN A 228 -2.62 -12.03 5.86
CA GLN A 228 -2.37 -12.98 6.96
C GLN A 228 -2.80 -12.45 8.34
N THR A 229 -3.86 -11.65 8.37
CA THR A 229 -4.51 -11.19 9.61
C THR A 229 -6.01 -11.43 9.56
N ARG A 230 -6.67 -11.34 10.71
CA ARG A 230 -8.14 -11.37 10.81
C ARG A 230 -8.80 -10.33 9.90
N ALA A 231 -8.26 -9.11 9.87
CA ALA A 231 -8.76 -8.03 9.03
C ALA A 231 -8.69 -8.38 7.53
N GLY A 232 -7.65 -9.08 7.08
CA GLY A 232 -7.52 -9.55 5.70
C GLY A 232 -8.65 -10.51 5.30
N VAL A 233 -9.01 -11.46 6.17
CA VAL A 233 -10.15 -12.37 5.95
C VAL A 233 -11.47 -11.60 5.89
N VAL A 234 -11.66 -10.66 6.82
CA VAL A 234 -12.86 -9.80 6.88
C VAL A 234 -12.96 -8.91 5.63
N ALA A 235 -11.84 -8.39 5.13
CA ALA A 235 -11.78 -7.60 3.91
C ALA A 235 -12.23 -8.42 2.70
N ALA A 236 -11.75 -9.66 2.56
CA ALA A 236 -12.19 -10.57 1.49
C ALA A 236 -13.71 -10.84 1.56
N ALA A 237 -14.25 -11.13 2.75
CA ALA A 237 -15.68 -11.35 2.93
C ALA A 237 -16.51 -10.11 2.56
N ARG A 238 -16.11 -8.94 3.08
CA ARG A 238 -16.76 -7.65 2.81
C ARG A 238 -16.65 -7.26 1.33
N PHE A 239 -15.57 -7.62 0.65
CA PHE A 239 -15.42 -7.38 -0.79
C PHE A 239 -16.57 -8.02 -1.56
N LEU A 240 -16.79 -9.34 -1.40
CA LEU A 240 -17.85 -10.03 -2.14
C LEU A 240 -19.26 -9.62 -1.72
N THR A 241 -19.50 -9.34 -0.44
CA THR A 241 -20.86 -9.01 0.00
C THR A 241 -21.21 -7.54 -0.25
N LEU A 242 -20.31 -6.60 0.04
CA LEU A 242 -20.59 -5.17 0.03
C LEU A 242 -20.12 -4.52 -1.26
N ALA A 243 -18.83 -4.62 -1.57
CA ALA A 243 -18.24 -3.89 -2.70
C ALA A 243 -18.63 -4.49 -4.05
N PHE A 244 -18.62 -5.81 -4.18
CA PHE A 244 -18.92 -6.48 -5.44
C PHE A 244 -20.35 -6.16 -5.90
N GLN A 245 -20.51 -5.81 -7.18
CA GLN A 245 -21.79 -5.28 -7.69
C GLN A 245 -22.91 -6.29 -7.72
N TYR A 246 -22.56 -7.56 -7.90
CA TYR A 246 -23.50 -8.63 -8.09
C TYR A 246 -23.53 -9.57 -6.88
N ARG A 247 -24.64 -10.29 -6.74
CA ARG A 247 -24.70 -11.42 -5.82
C ARG A 247 -24.14 -12.66 -6.49
N LEU A 248 -23.28 -13.38 -5.79
CA LEU A 248 -22.86 -14.70 -6.22
C LEU A 248 -23.99 -15.71 -5.97
N PRO A 249 -24.40 -16.49 -6.98
CA PRO A 249 -25.42 -17.52 -6.83
C PRO A 249 -25.01 -18.60 -5.82
N TYR A 250 -26.01 -19.22 -5.20
CA TYR A 250 -25.78 -20.46 -4.46
C TYR A 250 -25.76 -21.61 -5.45
N PHE A 251 -24.69 -22.40 -5.42
CA PHE A 251 -24.57 -23.64 -6.17
C PHE A 251 -24.13 -24.74 -5.21
N PHE A 252 -24.79 -25.89 -5.24
CA PHE A 252 -24.37 -27.05 -4.46
C PHE A 252 -23.06 -27.56 -4.99
N GLU A 253 -22.05 -27.70 -4.14
CA GLU A 253 -20.78 -28.26 -4.56
C GLU A 253 -20.98 -29.61 -5.25
N ASN A 254 -20.37 -29.78 -6.43
CA ASN A 254 -20.27 -31.10 -7.05
C ASN A 254 -19.10 -31.90 -6.44
N GLY A 255 -18.13 -31.21 -5.85
CA GLY A 255 -16.99 -31.80 -5.17
C GLY A 255 -16.06 -30.74 -4.59
N ARG A 256 -14.98 -31.22 -3.98
CA ARG A 256 -14.02 -30.41 -3.21
C ARG A 256 -12.60 -30.87 -3.52
N LEU A 257 -11.61 -29.99 -3.40
CA LEU A 257 -10.19 -30.35 -3.45
C LEU A 257 -9.72 -30.94 -2.12
N SER A 258 -10.52 -31.82 -1.52
CA SER A 258 -10.24 -32.49 -0.26
C SER A 258 -10.80 -33.91 -0.26
N GLY A 259 -10.20 -34.79 0.55
CA GLY A 259 -10.63 -36.19 0.67
C GLY A 259 -11.96 -36.37 1.41
N THR A 260 -12.55 -35.29 1.93
CA THR A 260 -13.80 -35.28 2.69
C THR A 260 -15.02 -34.94 1.81
N GLY A 261 -14.80 -34.42 0.60
CA GLY A 261 -15.86 -34.16 -0.37
C GLY A 261 -16.45 -35.42 -1.01
N VAL A 262 -17.64 -35.29 -1.59
CA VAL A 262 -18.30 -36.37 -2.35
C VAL A 262 -17.46 -36.81 -3.56
N HIS A 263 -16.81 -35.84 -4.19
CA HIS A 263 -15.91 -36.03 -5.32
C HIS A 263 -14.69 -35.11 -5.16
N TYR A 264 -13.53 -35.56 -5.63
CA TYR A 264 -12.33 -34.72 -5.71
C TYR A 264 -12.41 -33.88 -7.00
N ILE A 265 -12.97 -32.67 -6.89
CA ILE A 265 -13.29 -31.76 -8.01
C ILE A 265 -13.02 -30.31 -7.59
N ASP A 266 -12.63 -29.49 -8.54
CA ASP A 266 -12.35 -28.08 -8.40
C ASP A 266 -13.31 -27.20 -9.21
N GLY A 267 -13.57 -25.99 -8.73
CA GLY A 267 -14.31 -24.96 -9.48
C GLY A 267 -15.82 -25.17 -9.62
N GLU A 268 -16.42 -26.16 -8.97
CA GLU A 268 -17.82 -26.57 -9.18
C GLU A 268 -18.67 -26.41 -7.91
N GLY A 269 -19.29 -25.24 -7.73
CA GLY A 269 -19.93 -24.82 -6.47
C GLY A 269 -18.95 -24.37 -5.39
N ARG A 270 -17.66 -24.44 -5.70
CA ARG A 270 -16.54 -24.04 -4.87
C ARG A 270 -15.49 -23.40 -5.75
N TYR A 271 -14.65 -22.57 -5.15
CA TYR A 271 -13.47 -22.02 -5.80
C TYR A 271 -12.39 -21.82 -4.74
N TYR A 272 -11.68 -22.90 -4.39
CA TYR A 272 -10.62 -22.85 -3.37
C TYR A 272 -9.31 -22.30 -3.97
N HIS A 273 -9.35 -21.06 -4.44
CA HIS A 273 -8.26 -20.36 -5.10
C HIS A 273 -8.21 -18.89 -4.65
N LYS A 274 -7.05 -18.26 -4.81
CA LYS A 274 -6.93 -16.81 -4.66
C LYS A 274 -7.57 -16.08 -5.84
N GLY A 275 -8.21 -14.95 -5.55
CA GLY A 275 -8.90 -14.12 -6.54
C GLY A 275 -10.33 -14.55 -6.80
N LEU A 276 -10.90 -14.00 -7.87
CA LEU A 276 -12.29 -14.10 -8.26
C LEU A 276 -12.42 -15.01 -9.48
N TYR A 277 -13.44 -15.88 -9.49
CA TYR A 277 -13.67 -16.80 -10.60
C TYR A 277 -14.57 -16.17 -11.68
N LEU A 278 -14.05 -15.18 -12.40
CA LEU A 278 -14.84 -14.29 -13.27
C LEU A 278 -14.48 -14.35 -14.76
N SER A 279 -13.44 -15.08 -15.14
CA SER A 279 -12.92 -15.10 -16.52
C SER A 279 -12.31 -16.45 -16.90
N THR A 280 -12.18 -16.70 -18.21
CA THR A 280 -11.73 -18.00 -18.74
C THR A 280 -10.24 -18.27 -18.56
N ASP A 281 -9.43 -17.24 -18.33
CA ASP A 281 -8.00 -17.39 -18.01
C ASP A 281 -7.78 -18.16 -16.69
N LYS A 282 -8.75 -18.13 -15.77
CA LYS A 282 -8.75 -18.96 -14.57
C LYS A 282 -8.91 -20.45 -14.87
N TYR A 283 -9.39 -20.85 -16.05
CA TYR A 283 -9.72 -22.26 -16.31
C TYR A 283 -8.49 -23.15 -16.36
N GLU A 284 -7.33 -22.59 -16.69
CA GLU A 284 -6.06 -23.33 -16.72
C GLU A 284 -5.60 -23.79 -15.34
N SER A 285 -6.03 -23.09 -14.28
CA SER A 285 -5.72 -23.47 -12.89
C SER A 285 -6.78 -24.38 -12.26
N ILE A 286 -7.88 -24.67 -12.98
CA ILE A 286 -8.97 -25.49 -12.46
C ILE A 286 -8.74 -26.94 -12.84
N GLY A 287 -8.65 -27.80 -11.84
CA GLY A 287 -8.63 -29.24 -12.06
C GLY A 287 -8.34 -30.05 -10.80
N PRO A 288 -8.89 -31.27 -10.69
CA PRO A 288 -9.74 -31.97 -11.67
C PRO A 288 -11.19 -31.46 -11.73
N VAL A 289 -11.88 -31.68 -12.86
CA VAL A 289 -13.29 -31.26 -13.10
C VAL A 289 -14.17 -32.44 -13.45
N MET A 290 -15.49 -32.30 -13.26
CA MET A 290 -16.51 -33.27 -13.67
C MET A 290 -17.47 -32.70 -14.73
N ASP A 291 -18.02 -31.51 -14.50
CA ASP A 291 -18.89 -30.80 -15.44
C ASP A 291 -18.37 -29.40 -15.82
N GLY A 292 -17.36 -28.90 -15.08
CA GLY A 292 -16.68 -27.64 -15.33
C GLY A 292 -15.51 -27.75 -16.32
N PRO A 293 -14.64 -26.73 -16.40
CA PRO A 293 -14.66 -25.49 -15.63
C PRO A 293 -15.80 -24.55 -16.05
N ALA A 294 -16.41 -23.85 -15.09
CA ALA A 294 -17.44 -22.84 -15.33
C ALA A 294 -17.28 -21.69 -14.33
N MET A 295 -16.91 -20.48 -14.78
CA MET A 295 -16.83 -19.29 -13.91
C MET A 295 -18.17 -18.96 -13.23
N TRP A 296 -18.13 -18.14 -12.18
CA TRP A 296 -19.34 -17.71 -11.48
C TRP A 296 -20.37 -17.07 -12.43
N GLY A 297 -21.64 -17.41 -12.25
CA GLY A 297 -22.75 -16.99 -13.11
C GLY A 297 -22.97 -17.84 -14.36
N CYS A 298 -21.96 -18.61 -14.80
CA CYS A 298 -22.14 -19.54 -15.92
C CYS A 298 -22.79 -20.84 -15.47
N ASN A 299 -23.71 -21.36 -16.30
CA ASN A 299 -24.43 -22.58 -15.97
C ASN A 299 -23.50 -23.78 -15.88
N LEU A 300 -23.66 -24.53 -14.80
CA LEU A 300 -22.98 -25.78 -14.52
C LEU A 300 -24.04 -26.86 -14.19
N LYS A 301 -23.74 -28.12 -14.49
CA LYS A 301 -24.65 -29.22 -14.20
C LYS A 301 -24.67 -29.49 -12.70
N ASN A 302 -25.82 -29.31 -12.07
CA ASN A 302 -26.01 -29.58 -10.65
C ASN A 302 -26.15 -31.09 -10.38
N ARG A 303 -25.52 -31.59 -9.32
CA ARG A 303 -25.59 -33.00 -8.89
C ARG A 303 -26.37 -33.26 -7.61
N ASP A 304 -27.01 -32.22 -7.09
CA ASP A 304 -27.87 -32.31 -5.91
C ASP A 304 -29.37 -32.37 -6.30
N ASN A 305 -30.22 -32.99 -5.48
CA ASN A 305 -31.67 -33.06 -5.72
C ASN A 305 -32.51 -32.56 -4.53
N THR A 306 -31.88 -31.85 -3.60
CA THR A 306 -32.48 -31.34 -2.37
C THR A 306 -32.94 -29.88 -2.54
N TYR A 307 -33.78 -29.42 -1.61
CA TYR A 307 -34.23 -28.01 -1.51
C TYR A 307 -34.77 -27.38 -2.83
N GLY A 308 -35.40 -28.20 -3.68
CA GLY A 308 -36.00 -27.75 -4.94
C GLY A 308 -35.04 -27.67 -6.13
N TYR A 309 -33.79 -28.10 -5.96
CA TYR A 309 -32.85 -28.29 -7.06
C TYR A 309 -33.14 -29.60 -7.78
N LYS A 310 -32.89 -29.61 -9.09
CA LYS A 310 -33.10 -30.78 -9.95
C LYS A 310 -31.77 -31.40 -10.33
N LEU A 311 -31.68 -32.71 -10.13
CA LEU A 311 -30.51 -33.49 -10.54
C LEU A 311 -30.26 -33.31 -12.04
N PHE A 312 -29.02 -33.03 -12.40
CA PHE A 312 -28.52 -32.79 -13.76
C PHE A 312 -29.08 -31.57 -14.49
N ALA A 313 -29.89 -30.73 -13.85
CA ALA A 313 -30.32 -29.47 -14.44
C ALA A 313 -29.20 -28.41 -14.36
N PRO A 314 -29.14 -27.48 -15.33
CA PRO A 314 -28.17 -26.39 -15.31
C PRO A 314 -28.58 -25.33 -14.27
N TYR A 315 -27.63 -24.95 -13.41
CA TYR A 315 -27.76 -23.81 -12.49
C TYR A 315 -26.51 -22.93 -12.60
N PRO A 316 -26.62 -21.61 -12.37
CA PRO A 316 -25.46 -20.73 -12.43
C PRO A 316 -24.47 -21.09 -11.33
N ASN A 317 -23.21 -21.32 -11.70
CA ASN A 317 -22.15 -21.63 -10.75
C ASN A 317 -21.92 -20.45 -9.80
N GLY A 318 -21.43 -20.76 -8.61
CA GLY A 318 -21.24 -19.80 -7.53
C GLY A 318 -20.51 -20.44 -6.36
N LEU A 319 -20.94 -20.10 -5.14
CA LEU A 319 -20.35 -20.63 -3.91
C LEU A 319 -21.44 -21.21 -3.02
N ASP A 320 -21.20 -22.41 -2.50
CA ASP A 320 -21.94 -22.93 -1.36
C ASP A 320 -21.53 -22.20 -0.06
N CYS A 321 -22.15 -22.57 1.07
CA CYS A 321 -21.86 -21.95 2.37
C CYS A 321 -20.38 -22.08 2.77
N SER A 322 -19.87 -23.31 2.72
CA SER A 322 -18.52 -23.62 3.17
C SER A 322 -17.45 -23.16 2.18
N GLY A 323 -17.77 -23.15 0.88
CA GLY A 323 -16.90 -22.63 -0.18
C GLY A 323 -16.67 -21.14 -0.07
N PHE A 324 -17.70 -20.37 0.30
CA PHE A 324 -17.52 -18.96 0.61
C PHE A 324 -16.59 -18.73 1.80
N VAL A 325 -16.81 -19.44 2.92
CA VAL A 325 -15.99 -19.26 4.13
C VAL A 325 -14.53 -19.63 3.87
N THR A 326 -14.28 -20.79 3.24
CA THR A 326 -12.90 -21.21 2.90
C THR A 326 -12.24 -20.27 1.89
N TRP A 327 -12.99 -19.75 0.91
CA TRP A 327 -12.48 -18.76 -0.04
C TRP A 327 -12.04 -17.48 0.67
N ALA A 328 -12.85 -16.95 1.60
CA ALA A 328 -12.53 -15.73 2.33
C ALA A 328 -11.26 -15.92 3.19
N ILE A 329 -11.15 -17.06 3.87
CA ILE A 329 -10.00 -17.40 4.72
C ILE A 329 -8.72 -17.55 3.89
N LEU A 330 -8.80 -18.25 2.75
CA LEU A 330 -7.68 -18.43 1.82
C LEU A 330 -7.18 -17.09 1.26
N ASN A 331 -8.10 -16.23 0.82
CA ASN A 331 -7.75 -14.91 0.28
C ASN A 331 -7.17 -13.99 1.36
N GLY A 332 -7.67 -14.08 2.59
CA GLY A 332 -7.06 -13.41 3.76
C GLY A 332 -5.67 -13.94 4.13
N GLY A 333 -5.23 -15.06 3.56
CA GLY A 333 -3.86 -15.56 3.64
C GLY A 333 -3.65 -16.85 4.43
N PHE A 334 -4.74 -17.51 4.85
CA PHE A 334 -4.67 -18.74 5.64
C PHE A 334 -5.14 -19.94 4.81
N ASP A 335 -4.27 -20.92 4.63
CA ASP A 335 -4.64 -22.19 3.98
C ASP A 335 -5.12 -23.18 5.03
N ILE A 336 -6.45 -23.33 5.13
CA ILE A 336 -7.12 -24.27 6.04
C ILE A 336 -7.61 -25.53 5.32
N GLY A 337 -7.27 -25.66 4.04
CA GLY A 337 -7.81 -26.66 3.12
C GLY A 337 -9.24 -26.39 2.67
N ASP A 338 -9.68 -27.14 1.65
CA ASP A 338 -11.01 -27.04 1.07
C ASP A 338 -12.07 -27.81 1.90
N ILE A 339 -12.33 -27.32 3.12
CA ILE A 339 -13.10 -28.00 4.16
C ILE A 339 -14.59 -27.66 4.17
N GLY A 340 -15.42 -28.64 4.55
CA GLY A 340 -16.88 -28.59 4.56
C GLY A 340 -17.57 -28.36 5.88
N SER A 341 -18.84 -27.96 5.79
CA SER A 341 -19.71 -27.63 6.93
C SER A 341 -19.95 -28.80 7.88
N TYR A 342 -19.67 -30.03 7.43
CA TYR A 342 -19.76 -31.26 8.22
C TYR A 342 -18.40 -31.94 8.42
N ASP A 343 -17.31 -31.37 7.91
CA ASP A 343 -16.03 -32.03 7.99
C ASP A 343 -15.50 -31.99 9.42
N LYS A 344 -15.04 -33.15 9.87
CA LYS A 344 -14.40 -33.32 11.17
C LYS A 344 -13.31 -32.30 11.48
N PRO A 345 -12.52 -31.67 10.58
CA PRO A 345 -11.60 -30.61 10.98
C PRO A 345 -12.26 -29.39 11.64
N ILE A 346 -13.54 -29.11 11.32
CA ILE A 346 -14.31 -28.04 11.96
C ILE A 346 -14.91 -28.50 13.29
N TYR A 347 -14.85 -29.79 13.65
CA TYR A 347 -15.48 -30.32 14.87
C TYR A 347 -14.61 -31.29 15.70
N ASP A 348 -13.47 -31.76 15.19
CA ASP A 348 -12.73 -32.95 15.65
C ASP A 348 -11.30 -33.11 15.03
N SER A 349 -10.69 -32.15 14.33
CA SER A 349 -9.24 -32.30 14.02
C SER A 349 -8.39 -31.66 15.10
N SER A 350 -7.48 -32.47 15.63
CA SER A 350 -6.43 -32.19 16.61
C SER A 350 -5.50 -31.01 16.29
N GLN A 351 -5.79 -30.22 15.24
CA GLN A 351 -5.15 -28.92 14.95
C GLN A 351 -5.99 -27.72 15.41
N PHE A 352 -7.31 -27.85 15.56
CA PHE A 352 -8.23 -26.80 16.07
C PHE A 352 -8.67 -27.05 17.53
N TYR A 353 -8.16 -28.08 18.19
CA TYR A 353 -8.53 -28.43 19.58
C TYR A 353 -8.03 -27.45 20.66
N ASN A 354 -7.35 -26.36 20.28
CA ASN A 354 -7.09 -25.25 21.18
C ASN A 354 -8.13 -24.11 21.04
N ASP A 355 -9.17 -24.31 20.22
CA ASP A 355 -10.11 -23.26 19.82
C ASP A 355 -11.43 -23.43 20.58
N GLU A 356 -11.86 -22.36 21.25
CA GLU A 356 -13.12 -22.37 22.00
C GLU A 356 -14.30 -22.30 21.03
N PHE A 357 -14.92 -23.45 20.73
CA PHE A 357 -16.29 -23.47 20.20
C PHE A 357 -17.23 -22.97 21.29
N LEU A 358 -17.80 -21.79 21.09
CA LEU A 358 -18.73 -21.19 22.02
C LEU A 358 -20.16 -21.38 21.54
N PRO A 359 -21.10 -21.78 22.41
CA PRO A 359 -22.51 -21.79 22.05
C PRO A 359 -22.97 -20.36 21.77
N VAL A 360 -23.85 -20.18 20.78
CA VAL A 360 -24.43 -18.88 20.45
C VAL A 360 -25.49 -18.53 21.50
N THR A 361 -25.05 -17.84 22.55
CA THR A 361 -25.90 -17.36 23.64
C THR A 361 -25.79 -15.84 23.76
N ILE A 362 -26.75 -15.19 24.42
CA ILE A 362 -26.67 -13.75 24.69
C ILE A 362 -25.42 -13.42 25.53
N GLU A 363 -25.01 -14.31 26.44
CA GLU A 363 -23.80 -14.15 27.23
C GLU A 363 -22.55 -14.17 26.34
N THR A 364 -22.43 -15.17 25.47
CA THR A 364 -21.33 -15.27 24.49
C THR A 364 -21.26 -14.01 23.62
N LEU A 365 -22.39 -13.54 23.08
CA LEU A 365 -22.47 -12.36 22.22
C LEU A 365 -22.23 -11.03 22.98
N ASN A 366 -22.30 -11.02 24.31
CA ASN A 366 -21.99 -9.85 25.14
C ASN A 366 -20.61 -9.95 25.81
N SER A 367 -19.88 -11.06 25.62
CA SER A 367 -18.61 -11.32 26.31
C SER A 367 -17.44 -10.45 25.84
N GLY A 368 -17.58 -9.81 24.67
CA GLY A 368 -16.47 -9.10 24.01
C GLY A 368 -15.44 -10.02 23.35
N LYS A 369 -15.61 -11.36 23.42
CA LYS A 369 -14.70 -12.33 22.78
C LYS A 369 -14.94 -12.45 21.26
N VAL A 370 -16.19 -12.37 20.83
CA VAL A 370 -16.58 -12.55 19.42
C VAL A 370 -16.16 -11.34 18.60
N LYS A 371 -15.47 -11.57 17.49
CA LYS A 371 -14.95 -10.53 16.59
C LYS A 371 -15.40 -10.79 15.14
N PRO A 372 -15.40 -9.76 14.27
CA PRO A 372 -15.44 -10.01 12.84
C PRO A 372 -14.30 -10.96 12.42
N GLY A 373 -14.58 -11.84 11.46
CA GLY A 373 -13.68 -12.90 11.02
C GLY A 373 -13.95 -14.24 11.70
N ASP A 374 -14.65 -14.27 12.84
CA ASP A 374 -15.05 -15.54 13.46
C ASP A 374 -16.07 -16.29 12.60
N VAL A 375 -15.98 -17.62 12.63
CA VAL A 375 -16.89 -18.51 11.90
C VAL A 375 -18.09 -18.82 12.78
N ILE A 376 -19.30 -18.68 12.24
CA ILE A 376 -20.55 -18.96 12.93
C ILE A 376 -21.31 -20.07 12.19
N ALA A 377 -21.83 -21.04 12.94
CA ALA A 377 -22.28 -22.30 12.38
C ALA A 377 -23.56 -22.85 13.02
N VAL A 378 -24.28 -23.65 12.24
CA VAL A 378 -25.33 -24.60 12.64
C VAL A 378 -25.05 -25.88 11.83
N PRO A 379 -25.42 -27.09 12.29
CA PRO A 379 -25.19 -28.30 11.51
C PRO A 379 -25.64 -28.14 10.05
N GLY A 380 -24.67 -28.24 9.13
CA GLY A 380 -24.87 -28.10 7.68
C GLY A 380 -24.75 -26.71 7.08
N HIS A 381 -24.46 -25.68 7.87
CA HIS A 381 -24.30 -24.32 7.37
C HIS A 381 -23.17 -23.59 8.09
N LEU A 382 -22.31 -22.93 7.32
CA LEU A 382 -21.23 -22.08 7.81
C LEU A 382 -21.40 -20.67 7.26
N ALA A 383 -21.02 -19.70 8.08
CA ALA A 383 -20.99 -18.30 7.74
C ALA A 383 -19.85 -17.59 8.45
N LEU A 384 -19.58 -16.36 8.05
CA LEU A 384 -18.51 -15.54 8.63
C LEU A 384 -19.11 -14.25 9.20
N ILE A 385 -18.75 -13.90 10.43
CA ILE A 385 -19.13 -12.61 11.03
C ILE A 385 -18.33 -11.52 10.34
N ALA A 386 -18.96 -10.68 9.52
CA ALA A 386 -18.29 -9.63 8.76
C ALA A 386 -18.40 -8.25 9.42
N GLY A 387 -19.25 -8.08 10.43
CA GLY A 387 -19.33 -6.85 11.20
C GLY A 387 -20.12 -7.00 12.50
N ILE A 388 -19.88 -6.08 13.43
CA ILE A 388 -20.55 -6.03 14.73
C ILE A 388 -20.75 -4.56 15.09
N ASP A 389 -21.96 -4.18 15.47
CA ASP A 389 -22.25 -2.90 16.13
C ASP A 389 -22.86 -3.14 17.52
N GLU A 390 -23.35 -2.08 18.16
CA GLU A 390 -23.91 -2.17 19.52
C GLU A 390 -25.13 -3.12 19.61
N GLU A 391 -25.93 -3.18 18.55
CA GLU A 391 -27.23 -3.87 18.50
C GLU A 391 -27.20 -5.16 17.65
N HIS A 392 -26.34 -5.21 16.63
CA HIS A 392 -26.40 -6.16 15.54
C HIS A 392 -25.07 -6.85 15.26
N TYR A 393 -25.21 -8.06 14.73
CA TYR A 393 -24.16 -8.79 14.05
C TYR A 393 -24.49 -8.88 12.57
N TYR A 394 -23.47 -8.66 11.74
CA TYR A 394 -23.56 -8.72 10.30
C TYR A 394 -22.85 -9.97 9.82
N VAL A 395 -23.60 -10.93 9.29
CA VAL A 395 -23.13 -12.27 8.97
C VAL A 395 -23.13 -12.45 7.45
N ALA A 396 -21.95 -12.68 6.88
CA ALA A 396 -21.76 -12.99 5.47
C ALA A 396 -21.98 -14.49 5.28
N GLU A 397 -22.97 -14.86 4.46
CA GLU A 397 -23.36 -16.26 4.27
C GLU A 397 -23.86 -16.51 2.84
N SER A 398 -23.46 -17.65 2.27
CA SER A 398 -24.09 -18.19 1.08
C SER A 398 -25.08 -19.27 1.48
N ASN A 399 -26.36 -19.09 1.15
CA ASN A 399 -27.42 -20.01 1.57
C ASN A 399 -28.47 -20.19 0.46
N ILE A 400 -28.99 -21.42 0.36
CA ILE A 400 -30.09 -21.81 -0.53
C ILE A 400 -31.33 -20.93 -0.32
N GLY A 401 -31.66 -20.61 0.94
CA GLY A 401 -32.82 -19.78 1.30
C GLY A 401 -32.73 -18.37 0.72
N PHE A 402 -31.50 -17.83 0.58
CA PHE A 402 -31.26 -16.56 -0.08
C PHE A 402 -30.94 -16.70 -1.56
N LYS A 403 -30.76 -17.94 -2.05
CA LYS A 403 -30.32 -18.31 -3.40
C LYS A 403 -28.92 -17.77 -3.75
N GLY A 404 -28.09 -17.45 -2.76
CA GLY A 404 -26.73 -16.98 -2.96
C GLY A 404 -26.13 -16.26 -1.76
N LEU A 405 -24.97 -15.66 -2.00
CA LEU A 405 -24.20 -14.90 -1.02
C LEU A 405 -24.92 -13.60 -0.64
N VAL A 406 -25.03 -13.36 0.66
CA VAL A 406 -25.60 -12.16 1.27
C VAL A 406 -24.81 -11.73 2.49
N LEU A 407 -25.02 -10.50 2.93
CA LEU A 407 -24.69 -10.05 4.28
C LEU A 407 -25.99 -9.76 5.03
N ASN A 408 -26.32 -10.60 6.00
CA ASN A 408 -27.52 -10.46 6.82
C ASN A 408 -27.25 -9.73 8.12
N THR A 409 -28.19 -8.89 8.52
CA THR A 409 -28.20 -8.23 9.82
C THR A 409 -29.04 -9.03 10.80
N TYR A 410 -28.46 -9.37 11.95
CA TYR A 410 -29.13 -10.09 13.02
C TYR A 410 -29.01 -9.34 14.34
N THR A 411 -30.11 -9.21 15.07
CA THR A 411 -30.03 -8.89 16.50
C THR A 411 -29.41 -10.06 17.26
N LYS A 412 -28.87 -9.79 18.45
CA LYS A 412 -28.33 -10.83 19.33
C LYS A 412 -29.35 -11.95 19.60
N GLN A 413 -30.62 -11.63 19.87
CA GLN A 413 -31.66 -12.66 20.03
C GLN A 413 -31.92 -13.47 18.75
N GLN A 414 -31.88 -12.84 17.57
CA GLN A 414 -32.08 -13.58 16.32
C GLN A 414 -30.94 -14.57 16.09
N LEU A 415 -29.69 -14.19 16.36
CA LEU A 415 -28.53 -15.08 16.26
C LEU A 415 -28.69 -16.35 17.11
N THR A 416 -29.09 -16.21 18.38
CA THR A 416 -29.28 -17.36 19.30
C THR A 416 -30.32 -18.38 18.82
N LYS A 417 -31.20 -17.99 17.90
CA LYS A 417 -32.23 -18.87 17.31
C LYS A 417 -31.82 -19.44 15.95
N LYS A 418 -30.80 -18.86 15.32
CA LYS A 418 -30.41 -19.15 13.93
C LYS A 418 -29.13 -19.97 13.85
N PHE A 419 -28.18 -19.71 14.74
CA PHE A 419 -26.90 -20.38 14.79
C PHE A 419 -26.70 -21.08 16.13
N THR A 420 -25.86 -22.09 16.14
CA THR A 420 -25.64 -22.94 17.33
C THR A 420 -24.28 -22.68 17.96
N TYR A 421 -23.23 -22.51 17.15
CA TYR A 421 -21.86 -22.37 17.63
C TYR A 421 -21.12 -21.22 16.92
N ILE A 422 -20.17 -20.61 17.62
CA ILE A 422 -19.15 -19.72 17.07
C ILE A 422 -17.80 -20.37 17.32
N HIS A 423 -16.99 -20.45 16.28
CA HIS A 423 -15.59 -20.82 16.36
C HIS A 423 -14.78 -19.52 16.44
N LEU A 424 -14.18 -19.28 17.61
CA LEU A 424 -13.25 -18.18 17.78
C LEU A 424 -11.97 -18.48 16.99
N MET A 425 -11.66 -17.64 16.02
CA MET A 425 -10.56 -17.89 15.08
C MET A 425 -9.19 -17.39 15.58
N ASP A 426 -9.07 -17.02 16.86
CA ASP A 426 -7.86 -16.41 17.44
C ASP A 426 -6.62 -17.31 17.39
N SER A 427 -6.81 -18.64 17.32
CA SER A 427 -5.69 -19.57 17.17
C SER A 427 -5.14 -19.63 15.74
N ILE A 428 -5.96 -19.29 14.74
CA ILE A 428 -5.61 -19.32 13.32
C ILE A 428 -5.09 -17.93 12.94
N TYR A 429 -5.86 -16.89 13.26
CA TYR A 429 -5.50 -15.51 13.01
C TYR A 429 -4.64 -14.99 14.16
N LYS A 430 -3.33 -15.09 14.01
CA LYS A 430 -2.38 -14.68 15.06
C LYS A 430 -2.40 -13.17 15.34
N GLU A 431 -2.81 -12.37 14.36
CA GLU A 431 -2.88 -10.92 14.45
C GLU A 431 -4.21 -10.41 13.89
N ASP A 432 -4.73 -9.33 14.49
CA ASP A 432 -5.99 -8.73 14.07
C ASP A 432 -5.83 -7.84 12.81
N GLY A 433 -4.65 -7.25 12.57
CA GLY A 433 -4.43 -6.29 11.47
C GLY A 433 -5.16 -4.96 11.69
N ASN A 434 -5.49 -4.25 10.61
CA ASN A 434 -6.33 -3.04 10.63
C ASN A 434 -7.82 -3.41 10.75
N LEU A 435 -8.17 -4.22 11.74
CA LEU A 435 -9.53 -4.71 11.93
C LEU A 435 -10.47 -3.58 12.35
N THR A 436 -11.56 -3.43 11.62
CA THR A 436 -12.67 -2.55 12.01
C THR A 436 -13.90 -3.39 12.32
N LEU A 437 -14.65 -3.00 13.35
CA LEU A 437 -15.91 -3.66 13.71
C LEU A 437 -16.98 -3.49 12.60
N MET A 438 -16.96 -2.34 11.93
CA MET A 438 -17.81 -1.98 10.79
C MET A 438 -16.96 -1.43 9.64
N TRP A 439 -17.51 -1.43 8.43
CA TRP A 439 -16.79 -1.01 7.21
C TRP A 439 -16.79 0.50 6.99
#